data_AF-A0A8W8KIZ2-F1
#
_entry.id   AF-A0A8W8KIZ2-F1
#
_cell.length_a   1.000
_cell.length_b   1.000
_cell.length_c   1.000
_cell.angle_alpha   90.00
_cell.angle_beta   90.00
_cell.angle_gamma   90.00
#
_symmetry.space_group_name_H-M   'P 1'
#
loop_
_entity.id
_entity.type
_entity.pdbx_description
1 polymer ?
#
loop_
_entity_poly.entity_id
_entity_poly.type
_entity_poly.pdbx_seq_one_letter_code
_entity_poly.pdbx_strand_id
1 'polypeptide(L)'
;HLWPELVFLYDKYEEYDNAIIAMMNHPTEAWKESQFKDIITKVANIELYYKAIQFYLDFKPLLLNDLLMVLTPRLDHTRAVNFFIKVKQISLVKPYLRSVQKNNNKAINEALNNLLIEEEDYQGLQASIDGYENFDNIMLAQRLEKHELIEFRRIAAYLYKGNNRWKQSVDLCKKDKLFKDAMCYASESRDTGIAEDLIAWFLENQYHECFAASLFQCYDLLRPDVILELAWRHNIMDFAMPYMIQVVREYISKVDKLEQAENVRSEEEQKAEERPIVFAEPQLMLTAGPSNMMPPPQAPSPQPPYGGPAYPGMGGGVPTYGYSM
;
A
#
# COMPACT_ATOMS: atom_id res chain seq x y z
N HIS A 1 15.89 44.85 37.92
CA HIS A 1 16.39 43.74 38.79
C HIS A 1 17.52 43.06 38.02
N LEU A 2 18.52 42.45 38.67
CA LEU A 2 19.68 41.85 37.98
C LEU A 2 19.34 40.46 37.43
N TRP A 3 18.28 40.38 36.60
CA TRP A 3 17.80 39.15 36.00
C TRP A 3 18.80 38.48 35.03
N PRO A 4 19.54 39.19 34.15
CA PRO A 4 20.51 38.51 33.29
C PRO A 4 21.69 37.93 34.08
N GLU A 5 22.11 38.55 35.19
CA GLU A 5 23.14 38.03 36.08
C GLU A 5 22.64 36.83 36.90
N LEU A 6 21.39 36.89 37.38
CA LEU A 6 20.74 35.79 38.10
C LEU A 6 20.51 34.56 37.21
N VAL A 7 20.13 34.77 35.95
CA VAL A 7 20.02 33.69 34.95
C VAL A 7 21.38 33.11 34.59
N PHE A 8 22.44 33.92 34.57
CA PHE A 8 23.82 33.41 34.44
C PHE A 8 24.26 32.58 35.66
N LEU A 9 23.88 32.98 36.88
CA LEU A 9 24.13 32.18 38.08
C LEU A 9 23.41 30.83 38.02
N TYR A 10 22.14 30.78 37.60
CA TYR A 10 21.42 29.52 37.41
C TYR A 10 22.03 28.62 36.31
N ASP A 11 22.50 29.19 35.19
CA ASP A 11 23.24 28.43 34.16
C ASP A 11 24.54 27.81 34.71
N LYS A 12 25.27 28.52 35.57
CA LYS A 12 26.50 28.01 36.21
C LYS A 12 26.27 27.08 37.40
N TYR A 13 25.09 27.14 38.02
CA TYR A 13 24.67 26.26 39.10
C TYR A 13 23.89 25.03 38.61
N GLU A 14 23.77 24.85 37.29
CA GLU A 14 23.05 23.76 36.62
C GLU A 14 21.53 23.71 36.91
N GLU A 15 20.96 24.76 37.52
CA GLU A 15 19.52 24.94 37.72
C GLU A 15 18.85 25.48 36.45
N TYR A 16 18.98 24.73 35.35
CA TYR A 16 18.47 25.10 34.03
C TYR A 16 16.95 25.34 34.03
N ASP A 17 16.19 24.58 34.82
CA ASP A 17 14.75 24.75 35.01
C ASP A 17 14.40 26.16 35.54
N ASN A 18 15.12 26.64 36.56
CA ASN A 18 14.92 27.97 37.15
C ASN A 18 15.40 29.08 36.20
N ALA A 19 16.50 28.86 35.47
CA ALA A 19 16.98 29.78 34.44
C ALA A 19 15.91 30.03 33.36
N ILE A 20 15.28 28.98 32.84
CA ILE A 20 14.22 29.09 31.81
C ILE A 20 12.98 29.81 32.37
N ILE A 21 12.54 29.50 33.59
CA ILE A 21 11.40 30.19 34.22
C ILE A 21 11.68 31.69 34.38
N ALA A 22 12.90 32.06 34.82
CA ALA A 22 13.30 33.46 34.93
C ALA A 22 13.36 34.18 33.57
N MET A 23 13.88 33.52 32.53
CA MET A 23 13.87 34.06 31.15
C MET A 23 12.44 34.25 30.61
N MET A 24 11.51 33.34 30.93
CA MET A 24 10.11 33.41 30.50
C MET A 24 9.33 34.53 31.22
N ASN A 25 9.56 34.71 32.53
CA ASN A 25 8.89 35.75 33.32
C ASN A 25 9.46 37.15 33.06
N HIS A 26 10.71 37.26 32.59
CA HIS A 26 11.38 38.54 32.31
C HIS A 26 11.97 38.61 30.88
N PRO A 27 11.13 38.61 29.82
CA PRO A 27 11.56 38.53 28.43
C PRO A 27 12.47 39.66 27.97
N THR A 28 12.26 40.87 28.49
CA THR A 28 12.93 42.10 28.03
C THR A 28 14.35 42.26 28.57
N GLU A 29 14.68 41.62 29.69
CA GLU A 29 15.96 41.81 30.40
C GLU A 29 16.85 40.55 30.37
N ALA A 30 16.25 39.35 30.38
CA ALA A 30 16.99 38.09 30.52
C ALA A 30 17.02 37.20 29.27
N TRP A 31 16.12 37.38 28.30
CA TRP A 31 16.02 36.50 27.14
C TRP A 31 17.13 36.76 26.12
N LYS A 32 17.92 35.72 25.82
CA LYS A 32 18.88 35.67 24.70
C LYS A 32 18.67 34.38 23.94
N GLU A 33 18.50 34.48 22.63
CA GLU A 33 18.05 33.37 21.80
C GLU A 33 18.96 32.13 21.85
N SER A 34 20.27 32.30 21.61
CA SER A 34 21.24 31.19 21.67
C SER A 34 21.25 30.58 23.07
N GLN A 35 21.34 31.41 24.11
CA GLN A 35 21.41 30.95 25.49
C GLN A 35 20.14 30.17 25.89
N PHE A 36 18.96 30.58 25.43
CA PHE A 36 17.70 29.85 25.65
C PHE A 36 17.72 28.50 24.91
N LYS A 37 18.15 28.49 23.63
CA LYS A 37 18.30 27.26 22.82
C LYS A 37 19.30 26.27 23.44
N ASP A 38 20.38 26.75 24.07
CA ASP A 38 21.38 25.90 24.72
C ASP A 38 20.86 25.34 26.07
N ILE A 39 20.31 26.21 26.93
CA ILE A 39 19.80 25.83 28.26
C ILE A 39 18.63 24.84 28.15
N ILE A 40 17.69 25.07 27.22
CA ILE A 40 16.48 24.25 27.12
C ILE A 40 16.80 22.79 26.77
N THR A 41 17.89 22.48 26.05
CA THR A 41 18.26 21.08 25.76
C THR A 41 18.59 20.26 27.01
N LYS A 42 19.12 20.92 28.04
CA LYS A 42 19.62 20.31 29.29
C LYS A 42 18.54 20.11 30.34
N VAL A 43 17.41 20.80 30.22
CA VAL A 43 16.26 20.71 31.13
C VAL A 43 15.77 19.26 31.24
N ALA A 44 15.40 18.82 32.44
CA ALA A 44 14.83 17.50 32.67
C ALA A 44 13.30 17.51 32.53
N ASN A 45 12.66 18.62 32.92
CA ASN A 45 11.21 18.75 32.98
C ASN A 45 10.58 19.06 31.61
N ILE A 46 9.89 18.07 31.04
CA ILE A 46 9.21 18.16 29.74
C ILE A 46 8.07 19.20 29.76
N GLU A 47 7.48 19.52 30.92
CA GLU A 47 6.45 20.58 30.99
C GLU A 47 6.98 21.98 30.68
N LEU A 48 8.26 22.24 30.98
CA LEU A 48 8.90 23.50 30.63
C LEU A 48 9.05 23.66 29.11
N TYR A 49 9.13 22.57 28.33
CA TYR A 49 9.12 22.65 26.86
C TYR A 49 7.77 23.17 26.34
N TYR A 50 6.65 22.68 26.86
CA TYR A 50 5.33 23.17 26.41
C TYR A 50 5.07 24.62 26.83
N LYS A 51 5.52 25.00 28.03
CA LYS A 51 5.48 26.40 28.50
C LYS A 51 6.38 27.30 27.64
N ALA A 52 7.60 26.87 27.30
CA ALA A 52 8.51 27.58 26.41
C ALA A 52 7.94 27.70 24.98
N ILE A 53 7.33 26.65 24.44
CA ILE A 53 6.64 26.67 23.14
C ILE A 53 5.52 27.70 23.14
N GLN A 54 4.68 27.73 24.19
CA GLN A 54 3.64 28.76 24.32
C GLN A 54 4.24 30.17 24.36
N PHE A 55 5.28 30.39 25.16
CA PHE A 55 5.96 31.68 25.25
C PHE A 55 6.56 32.13 23.91
N TYR A 56 7.21 31.23 23.15
CA TYR A 56 7.72 31.56 21.82
C TYR A 56 6.59 31.82 20.82
N LEU A 57 5.47 31.13 20.93
CA LEU A 57 4.29 31.33 20.08
C LEU A 57 3.64 32.70 20.33
N ASP A 58 3.50 33.09 21.60
CA ASP A 58 2.90 34.36 22.03
C ASP A 58 3.79 35.58 21.69
N PHE A 59 5.11 35.47 21.86
CA PHE A 59 6.04 36.62 21.74
C PHE A 59 6.88 36.66 20.45
N LYS A 60 7.27 35.52 19.86
CA LYS A 60 8.18 35.46 18.69
C LYS A 60 7.91 34.26 17.76
N PRO A 61 6.75 34.24 17.06
CA PRO A 61 6.32 33.08 16.26
C PRO A 61 7.34 32.63 15.19
N LEU A 62 8.04 33.55 14.52
CA LEU A 62 9.02 33.20 13.47
C LEU A 62 10.18 32.32 13.98
N LEU A 63 10.60 32.51 15.23
CA LEU A 63 11.74 31.82 15.85
C LEU A 63 11.37 30.48 16.50
N LEU A 64 10.07 30.14 16.52
CA LEU A 64 9.57 28.91 17.08
C LEU A 64 10.06 27.66 16.32
N ASN A 65 10.18 27.75 14.99
CA ASN A 65 10.64 26.63 14.16
C ASN A 65 12.04 26.13 14.58
N ASP A 66 12.99 27.04 14.79
CA ASP A 66 14.33 26.68 15.24
C ASP A 66 14.34 26.05 16.64
N LEU A 67 13.52 26.56 17.55
CA LEU A 67 13.38 26.00 18.90
C LEU A 67 12.83 24.57 18.82
N LEU A 68 11.80 24.35 18.01
CA LEU A 68 11.21 23.02 17.80
C LEU A 68 12.21 22.05 17.15
N MET A 69 13.04 22.52 16.21
CA MET A 69 14.12 21.71 15.62
C MET A 69 15.10 21.20 16.68
N VAL A 70 15.56 22.08 17.59
CA VAL A 70 16.46 21.71 18.71
C VAL A 70 15.78 20.75 19.69
N LEU A 71 14.48 20.91 19.95
CA LEU A 71 13.72 20.06 20.87
C LEU A 71 13.31 18.69 20.27
N THR A 72 13.46 18.48 18.96
CA THR A 72 13.01 17.27 18.23
C THR A 72 13.32 15.94 18.96
N PRO A 73 14.54 15.67 19.47
CA PRO A 73 14.87 14.35 20.03
C PRO A 73 14.19 14.02 21.36
N ARG A 74 13.62 15.01 22.07
CA ARG A 74 13.07 14.84 23.44
C ARG A 74 11.59 15.27 23.57
N LEU A 75 10.99 15.78 22.49
CA LEU A 75 9.61 16.28 22.49
C LEU A 75 8.62 15.19 22.05
N ASP A 76 7.51 15.03 22.78
CA ASP A 76 6.38 14.23 22.29
C ASP A 76 5.62 15.01 21.21
N HIS A 77 5.89 14.65 19.96
CA HIS A 77 5.27 15.27 18.79
C HIS A 77 3.75 15.15 18.77
N THR A 78 3.18 14.10 19.37
CA THR A 78 1.73 13.86 19.42
C THR A 78 1.06 14.92 20.27
N ARG A 79 1.61 15.19 21.46
CA ARG A 79 1.15 16.27 22.36
C ARG A 79 1.43 17.65 21.78
N ALA A 80 2.58 17.85 21.12
CA ALA A 80 2.91 19.11 20.46
C ALA A 80 1.95 19.45 19.32
N VAL A 81 1.65 18.50 18.42
CA VAL A 81 0.67 18.69 17.34
C VAL A 81 -0.72 18.99 17.90
N ASN A 82 -1.18 18.22 18.89
CA ASN A 82 -2.47 18.49 19.55
C ASN A 82 -2.55 19.87 20.22
N PHE A 83 -1.42 20.43 20.67
CA PHE A 83 -1.35 21.81 21.14
C PHE A 83 -1.49 22.80 19.98
N PHE A 84 -0.73 22.64 18.88
CA PHE A 84 -0.83 23.53 17.71
C PHE A 84 -2.20 23.48 17.01
N ILE A 85 -2.88 22.32 16.98
CA ILE A 85 -4.27 22.20 16.49
C ILE A 85 -5.21 23.09 17.32
N LYS A 86 -5.08 23.07 18.66
CA LYS A 86 -5.92 23.90 19.55
C LYS A 86 -5.67 25.40 19.36
N VAL A 87 -4.42 25.81 19.14
CA VAL A 87 -4.05 27.22 18.92
C VAL A 87 -4.32 27.68 17.47
N LYS A 88 -4.64 26.76 16.55
CA LYS A 88 -4.89 27.01 15.11
C LYS A 88 -3.73 27.69 14.35
N GLN A 89 -2.53 27.73 14.92
CA GLN A 89 -1.34 28.31 14.30
C GLN A 89 -0.41 27.24 13.71
N ILE A 90 -1.01 26.20 13.12
CA ILE A 90 -0.28 25.00 12.72
C ILE A 90 0.48 25.18 11.39
N SER A 91 0.08 26.12 10.53
CA SER A 91 0.80 26.50 9.30
C SER A 91 2.20 27.07 9.61
N LEU A 92 2.36 27.75 10.75
CA LEU A 92 3.64 28.31 11.20
C LEU A 92 4.71 27.22 11.40
N VAL A 93 4.30 26.00 11.77
CA VAL A 93 5.20 24.87 12.03
C VAL A 93 5.40 23.94 10.82
N LYS A 94 4.99 24.35 9.60
CA LYS A 94 5.21 23.56 8.36
C LYS A 94 6.67 23.08 8.16
N PRO A 95 7.73 23.89 8.39
CA PRO A 95 9.11 23.42 8.29
C PRO A 95 9.45 22.33 9.31
N TYR A 96 8.96 22.48 10.54
CA TYR A 96 9.11 21.49 11.61
C TYR A 96 8.36 20.19 11.32
N LEU A 97 7.10 20.26 10.85
CA LEU A 97 6.33 19.07 10.48
C LEU A 97 7.04 18.25 9.39
N ARG A 98 7.62 18.92 8.37
CA ARG A 98 8.42 18.26 7.32
C ARG A 98 9.71 17.61 7.83
N SER A 99 10.38 18.17 8.84
CA SER A 99 11.60 17.57 9.40
C SER A 99 11.31 16.36 10.29
N VAL A 100 10.22 16.42 11.08
CA VAL A 100 9.77 15.36 11.99
C VAL A 100 8.96 14.27 11.29
N GLN A 101 8.50 14.50 10.04
CA GLN A 101 7.76 13.51 9.26
C GLN A 101 8.46 12.14 9.18
N LYS A 102 9.81 12.15 9.21
CA LYS A 102 10.67 10.95 9.32
C LYS A 102 10.28 9.97 10.43
N ASN A 103 9.66 10.46 11.51
CA ASN A 103 9.23 9.65 12.65
C ASN A 103 7.89 8.93 12.41
N ASN A 104 7.25 9.13 11.23
CA ASN A 104 6.03 8.49 10.75
C ASN A 104 4.90 8.39 11.80
N ASN A 105 4.64 9.49 12.52
CA ASN A 105 3.61 9.54 13.56
C ASN A 105 2.26 9.99 12.97
N LYS A 106 1.20 9.21 13.21
CA LYS A 106 -0.16 9.47 12.73
C LYS A 106 -0.63 10.90 12.95
N ALA A 107 -0.43 11.46 14.15
CA ALA A 107 -0.90 12.82 14.45
C ALA A 107 -0.19 13.88 13.58
N ILE A 108 1.10 13.68 13.29
CA ILE A 108 1.89 14.59 12.44
C ILE A 108 1.42 14.49 11.00
N ASN A 109 1.29 13.27 10.47
CA ASN A 109 0.88 13.02 9.09
C ASN A 109 -0.55 13.55 8.86
N GLU A 110 -1.48 13.32 9.78
CA GLU A 110 -2.85 13.81 9.70
C GLU A 110 -2.92 15.34 9.77
N ALA A 111 -2.19 15.98 10.68
CA ALA A 111 -2.12 17.44 10.78
C ALA A 111 -1.44 18.09 9.55
N LEU A 112 -0.38 17.48 9.03
CA LEU A 112 0.34 17.95 7.85
C LEU A 112 -0.52 17.78 6.59
N ASN A 113 -1.23 16.66 6.43
CA ASN A 113 -2.12 16.45 5.29
C ASN A 113 -3.32 17.43 5.35
N ASN A 114 -3.86 17.71 6.54
CA ASN A 114 -4.88 18.75 6.71
C ASN A 114 -4.36 20.16 6.33
N LEU A 115 -3.12 20.50 6.68
CA LEU A 115 -2.49 21.75 6.26
C LEU A 115 -2.27 21.85 4.75
N LEU A 116 -1.80 20.77 4.12
CA LEU A 116 -1.53 20.75 2.68
C LEU A 116 -2.83 20.84 1.86
N ILE A 117 -3.97 20.41 2.42
CA ILE A 117 -5.31 20.67 1.87
C ILE A 117 -5.66 22.17 2.00
N GLU A 118 -5.46 22.77 3.18
CA GLU A 118 -5.78 24.20 3.42
C GLU A 118 -4.88 25.17 2.64
N GLU A 119 -3.64 24.77 2.32
CA GLU A 119 -2.68 25.53 1.52
C GLU A 119 -2.70 25.18 0.01
N GLU A 120 -3.59 24.28 -0.41
CA GLU A 120 -3.75 23.79 -1.79
C GLU A 120 -2.48 23.14 -2.43
N ASP A 121 -1.52 22.70 -1.61
CA ASP A 121 -0.23 22.11 -2.00
C ASP A 121 -0.36 20.61 -2.36
N TYR A 122 -0.93 20.33 -3.53
CA TYR A 122 -1.16 18.97 -4.04
C TYR A 122 0.14 18.16 -4.24
N GLN A 123 1.24 18.79 -4.66
CA GLN A 123 2.54 18.13 -4.83
C GLN A 123 3.15 17.75 -3.49
N GLY A 124 3.10 18.64 -2.51
CA GLY A 124 3.50 18.37 -1.13
C GLY A 124 2.67 17.26 -0.50
N LEU A 125 1.35 17.24 -0.77
CA LEU A 125 0.46 16.18 -0.27
C LEU A 125 0.79 14.81 -0.88
N GLN A 126 1.04 14.73 -2.19
CA GLN A 126 1.41 13.46 -2.83
C GLN A 126 2.73 12.93 -2.27
N ALA A 127 3.79 13.76 -2.22
CA ALA A 127 5.08 13.34 -1.66
C ALA A 127 5.02 12.98 -0.16
N SER A 128 4.10 13.62 0.58
CA SER A 128 3.80 13.30 1.99
C SER A 128 3.18 11.91 2.13
N ILE A 129 2.22 11.58 1.26
CA ILE A 129 1.52 10.29 1.23
C ILE A 129 2.46 9.17 0.78
N ASP A 130 3.17 9.34 -0.33
CA ASP A 130 4.04 8.32 -0.93
C ASP A 130 5.24 7.95 -0.03
N GLY A 131 5.65 8.86 0.88
CA GLY A 131 6.73 8.61 1.84
C GLY A 131 6.29 8.01 3.18
N TYR A 132 5.05 8.21 3.62
CA TYR A 132 4.64 8.01 5.02
C TYR A 132 3.21 7.51 5.18
N GLU A 133 3.04 6.18 5.20
CA GLU A 133 1.74 5.50 5.18
C GLU A 133 0.92 5.56 6.49
N ASN A 134 1.48 6.06 7.62
CA ASN A 134 0.79 6.04 8.91
C ASN A 134 -0.20 7.22 9.03
N PHE A 135 -1.36 7.13 8.38
CA PHE A 135 -2.49 8.05 8.55
C PHE A 135 -3.83 7.37 8.21
N ASP A 136 -4.95 8.07 8.39
CA ASP A 136 -6.28 7.53 8.06
C ASP A 136 -6.62 7.74 6.58
N ASN A 137 -6.28 6.75 5.76
CA ASN A 137 -6.54 6.74 4.31
C ASN A 137 -8.01 6.99 3.95
N ILE A 138 -8.96 6.48 4.75
CA ILE A 138 -10.39 6.52 4.43
C ILE A 138 -10.94 7.90 4.76
N MET A 139 -10.65 8.41 5.96
CA MET A 139 -11.12 9.72 6.40
C MET A 139 -10.52 10.85 5.57
N LEU A 140 -9.24 10.73 5.17
CA LEU A 140 -8.59 11.69 4.29
C LEU A 140 -9.22 11.68 2.89
N ALA A 141 -9.42 10.50 2.28
CA ALA A 141 -10.03 10.40 0.94
C ALA A 141 -11.47 10.93 0.91
N GLN A 142 -12.28 10.70 1.95
CA GLN A 142 -13.63 11.27 2.07
C GLN A 142 -13.66 12.81 2.23
N ARG A 143 -12.60 13.41 2.81
CA ARG A 143 -12.44 14.87 2.86
C ARG A 143 -12.04 15.42 1.49
N LEU A 144 -11.11 14.75 0.81
CA LEU A 144 -10.62 15.13 -0.52
C LEU A 144 -11.67 14.98 -1.64
N GLU A 145 -12.58 13.99 -1.57
CA GLU A 145 -13.70 13.85 -2.53
C GLU A 145 -14.57 15.12 -2.62
N LYS A 146 -14.65 15.90 -1.53
CA LYS A 146 -15.48 17.11 -1.44
C LYS A 146 -14.75 18.39 -1.86
N HIS A 147 -13.47 18.33 -2.24
CA HIS A 147 -12.71 19.51 -2.65
C HIS A 147 -13.09 19.95 -4.06
N GLU A 148 -13.09 21.26 -4.31
CA GLU A 148 -13.43 21.83 -5.62
C GLU A 148 -12.33 21.60 -6.69
N LEU A 149 -11.12 21.26 -6.25
CA LEU A 149 -9.96 21.03 -7.11
C LEU A 149 -9.86 19.55 -7.54
N ILE A 150 -9.77 19.34 -8.85
CA ILE A 150 -9.69 18.02 -9.48
C ILE A 150 -8.44 17.25 -9.02
N GLU A 151 -7.30 17.93 -8.81
CA GLU A 151 -6.06 17.26 -8.36
C GLU A 151 -6.20 16.66 -6.95
N PHE A 152 -6.96 17.28 -6.03
CA PHE A 152 -7.23 16.68 -4.72
C PHE A 152 -8.17 15.47 -4.82
N ARG A 153 -9.17 15.51 -5.72
CA ARG A 153 -10.05 14.37 -5.99
C ARG A 153 -9.30 13.22 -6.69
N ARG A 154 -8.31 13.54 -7.52
CA ARG A 154 -7.35 12.58 -8.09
C ARG A 154 -6.50 11.90 -7.02
N ILE A 155 -5.95 12.67 -6.08
CA ILE A 155 -5.23 12.13 -4.90
C ILE A 155 -6.17 11.25 -4.05
N ALA A 156 -7.46 11.62 -3.90
CA ALA A 156 -8.45 10.78 -3.21
C ALA A 156 -8.66 9.43 -3.93
N ALA A 157 -8.75 9.42 -5.26
CA ALA A 157 -8.88 8.20 -6.05
C ALA A 157 -7.63 7.31 -5.92
N TYR A 158 -6.44 7.90 -5.88
CA TYR A 158 -5.18 7.19 -5.58
C TYR A 158 -5.15 6.58 -4.17
N LEU A 159 -5.60 7.33 -3.14
CA LEU A 159 -5.75 6.81 -1.77
C LEU A 159 -6.75 5.65 -1.68
N TYR A 160 -7.87 5.72 -2.41
CA TYR A 160 -8.83 4.60 -2.49
C TYR A 160 -8.23 3.37 -3.18
N LYS A 161 -7.40 3.56 -4.23
CA LYS A 161 -6.61 2.49 -4.85
C LYS A 161 -5.65 1.85 -3.83
N GLY A 162 -4.87 2.64 -3.10
CA GLY A 162 -3.92 2.13 -2.10
C GLY A 162 -4.59 1.30 -0.99
N ASN A 163 -5.86 1.58 -0.69
CA ASN A 163 -6.66 0.84 0.28
C ASN A 163 -7.54 -0.28 -0.34
N ASN A 164 -7.24 -0.73 -1.57
CA ASN A 164 -7.98 -1.76 -2.32
C ASN A 164 -9.49 -1.47 -2.54
N ARG A 165 -9.92 -0.20 -2.47
CA ARG A 165 -11.31 0.23 -2.67
C ARG A 165 -11.60 0.65 -4.10
N TRP A 166 -11.35 -0.29 -5.02
CA TRP A 166 -11.40 -0.09 -6.46
C TRP A 166 -12.70 0.54 -6.97
N LYS A 167 -13.88 0.08 -6.50
CA LYS A 167 -15.18 0.65 -6.90
C LYS A 167 -15.30 2.14 -6.57
N GLN A 168 -14.91 2.55 -5.35
CA GLN A 168 -14.96 3.95 -4.90
C GLN A 168 -13.98 4.83 -5.67
N SER A 169 -12.78 4.30 -5.98
CA SER A 169 -11.79 4.98 -6.82
C SER A 169 -12.30 5.21 -8.25
N VAL A 170 -12.83 4.17 -8.90
CA VAL A 170 -13.36 4.25 -10.27
C VAL A 170 -14.60 5.13 -10.36
N ASP A 171 -15.53 5.06 -9.42
CA ASP A 171 -16.71 5.93 -9.39
C ASP A 171 -16.34 7.41 -9.19
N LEU A 172 -15.28 7.70 -8.42
CA LEU A 172 -14.76 9.07 -8.29
C LEU A 172 -14.16 9.55 -9.62
N CYS A 173 -13.34 8.73 -10.28
CA CYS A 173 -12.80 9.06 -11.60
C CYS A 173 -13.88 9.23 -12.68
N LYS A 174 -14.99 8.47 -12.62
CA LYS A 174 -16.19 8.66 -13.47
C LYS A 174 -16.79 10.05 -13.25
N LYS A 175 -16.96 10.48 -11.98
CA LYS A 175 -17.45 11.85 -11.65
C LYS A 175 -16.49 12.94 -12.16
N ASP A 176 -15.18 12.72 -12.08
CA ASP A 176 -14.15 13.68 -12.52
C ASP A 176 -13.87 13.68 -14.04
N LYS A 177 -14.41 12.72 -14.79
CA LYS A 177 -14.07 12.47 -16.20
C LYS A 177 -12.57 12.24 -16.43
N LEU A 178 -11.87 11.73 -15.42
CA LEU A 178 -10.43 11.46 -15.49
C LEU A 178 -10.18 10.08 -16.12
N PHE A 179 -10.36 10.02 -17.44
CA PHE A 179 -10.44 8.77 -18.18
C PHE A 179 -9.16 7.92 -18.13
N LYS A 180 -7.97 8.55 -18.17
CA LYS A 180 -6.67 7.84 -18.17
C LYS A 180 -6.46 7.08 -16.85
N ASP A 181 -6.57 7.77 -15.73
CA ASP A 181 -6.36 7.17 -14.41
C ASP A 181 -7.45 6.12 -14.10
N ALA A 182 -8.70 6.34 -14.54
CA ALA A 182 -9.77 5.35 -14.44
C ALA A 182 -9.43 4.01 -15.14
N MET A 183 -8.84 4.07 -16.35
CA MET A 183 -8.41 2.87 -17.08
C MET A 183 -7.23 2.17 -16.40
N CYS A 184 -6.25 2.93 -15.90
CA CYS A 184 -5.14 2.37 -15.13
C CYS A 184 -5.65 1.67 -13.86
N TYR A 185 -6.53 2.31 -13.09
CA TYR A 185 -7.05 1.72 -11.85
C TYR A 185 -7.93 0.50 -12.12
N ALA A 186 -8.75 0.50 -13.19
CA ALA A 186 -9.54 -0.68 -13.58
C ALA A 186 -8.65 -1.88 -13.98
N SER A 187 -7.58 -1.63 -14.75
CA SER A 187 -6.57 -2.64 -15.12
C SER A 187 -5.85 -3.22 -13.90
N GLU A 188 -5.42 -2.35 -12.97
CA GLU A 188 -4.77 -2.75 -11.72
C GLU A 188 -5.70 -3.49 -10.75
N SER A 189 -7.01 -3.20 -10.79
CA SER A 189 -8.02 -3.85 -9.93
C SER A 189 -8.12 -5.36 -10.17
N ARG A 190 -7.86 -5.82 -11.41
CA ARG A 190 -8.07 -7.21 -11.86
C ARG A 190 -9.48 -7.77 -11.59
N ASP A 191 -10.48 -6.90 -11.43
CA ASP A 191 -11.88 -7.27 -11.25
C ASP A 191 -12.66 -7.04 -12.55
N THR A 192 -13.14 -8.14 -13.16
CA THR A 192 -13.84 -8.12 -14.44
C THR A 192 -15.11 -7.26 -14.39
N GLY A 193 -15.83 -7.28 -13.27
CA GLY A 193 -17.07 -6.52 -13.11
C GLY A 193 -16.83 -5.00 -13.14
N ILE A 194 -15.75 -4.52 -12.53
CA ILE A 194 -15.41 -3.09 -12.52
C ILE A 194 -15.00 -2.62 -13.92
N ALA A 195 -14.30 -3.46 -14.68
CA ALA A 195 -13.92 -3.14 -16.06
C ALA A 195 -15.13 -3.14 -17.01
N GLU A 196 -16.06 -4.09 -16.86
CA GLU A 196 -17.32 -4.11 -17.62
C GLU A 196 -18.21 -2.88 -17.26
N ASP A 197 -18.37 -2.54 -15.98
CA ASP A 197 -19.09 -1.35 -15.50
C ASP A 197 -18.45 -0.01 -15.94
N LEU A 198 -17.13 0.00 -16.16
CA LEU A 198 -16.39 1.16 -16.69
C LEU A 198 -16.65 1.32 -18.19
N ILE A 199 -16.61 0.22 -18.94
CA ILE A 199 -16.82 0.19 -20.40
C ILE A 199 -18.26 0.52 -20.76
N ALA A 200 -19.25 -0.04 -20.05
CA ALA A 200 -20.65 0.31 -20.24
C ALA A 200 -20.89 1.82 -20.10
N TRP A 201 -20.30 2.44 -19.07
CA TRP A 201 -20.37 3.88 -18.85
C TRP A 201 -19.68 4.69 -19.96
N PHE A 202 -18.55 4.23 -20.51
CA PHE A 202 -17.92 4.91 -21.66
C PHE A 202 -18.79 4.89 -22.92
N LEU A 203 -19.51 3.79 -23.16
CA LEU A 203 -20.40 3.61 -24.30
C LEU A 203 -21.70 4.43 -24.17
N GLU A 204 -22.27 4.51 -22.96
CA GLU A 204 -23.39 5.41 -22.66
C GLU A 204 -23.05 6.88 -22.94
N ASN A 205 -21.83 7.30 -22.56
CA ASN A 205 -21.35 8.67 -22.77
C ASN A 205 -20.75 8.93 -24.16
N GLN A 206 -20.75 7.96 -25.08
CA GLN A 206 -20.27 8.08 -26.47
C GLN A 206 -18.78 8.48 -26.63
N TYR A 207 -17.92 8.18 -25.64
CA TYR A 207 -16.47 8.44 -25.76
C TYR A 207 -15.73 7.29 -26.46
N HIS A 208 -15.87 7.20 -27.80
CA HIS A 208 -15.35 6.07 -28.61
C HIS A 208 -13.82 5.90 -28.52
N GLU A 209 -13.06 7.00 -28.42
CA GLU A 209 -11.60 6.96 -28.24
C GLU A 209 -11.20 6.37 -26.87
N CYS A 210 -11.97 6.68 -25.82
CA CYS A 210 -11.71 6.16 -24.48
C CYS A 210 -12.09 4.68 -24.37
N PHE A 211 -13.12 4.24 -25.10
CA PHE A 211 -13.45 2.82 -25.24
C PHE A 211 -12.27 2.04 -25.84
N ALA A 212 -11.72 2.48 -26.97
CA ALA A 212 -10.55 1.83 -27.59
C ALA A 212 -9.33 1.77 -26.66
N ALA A 213 -9.01 2.87 -25.95
CA ALA A 213 -7.92 2.88 -24.97
C ALA A 213 -8.16 1.93 -23.78
N SER A 214 -9.42 1.80 -23.32
CA SER A 214 -9.80 0.86 -22.25
C SER A 214 -9.58 -0.59 -22.66
N LEU A 215 -9.92 -0.95 -23.91
CA LEU A 215 -9.71 -2.30 -24.45
C LEU A 215 -8.23 -2.71 -24.45
N PHE A 216 -7.33 -1.79 -24.79
CA PHE A 216 -5.89 -2.05 -24.73
C PHE A 216 -5.36 -2.15 -23.30
N GLN A 217 -5.78 -1.25 -22.40
CA GLN A 217 -5.25 -1.21 -21.03
C GLN A 217 -5.78 -2.34 -20.14
N CYS A 218 -6.97 -2.87 -20.42
CA CYS A 218 -7.60 -3.96 -19.67
C CYS A 218 -7.57 -5.31 -20.43
N TYR A 219 -6.60 -5.50 -21.34
CA TYR A 219 -6.58 -6.61 -22.30
C TYR A 219 -6.77 -8.00 -21.68
N ASP A 220 -6.06 -8.29 -20.58
CA ASP A 220 -6.08 -9.58 -19.88
C ASP A 220 -7.38 -9.87 -19.11
N LEU A 221 -8.18 -8.82 -18.84
CA LEU A 221 -9.28 -8.86 -17.88
C LEU A 221 -10.65 -8.94 -18.56
N LEU A 222 -10.74 -8.52 -19.82
CA LEU A 222 -12.01 -8.37 -20.51
C LEU A 222 -12.43 -9.66 -21.23
N ARG A 223 -13.73 -9.97 -21.17
CA ARG A 223 -14.32 -11.09 -21.91
C ARG A 223 -14.63 -10.64 -23.34
N PRO A 224 -14.06 -11.29 -24.39
CA PRO A 224 -14.29 -10.90 -25.78
C PRO A 224 -15.76 -10.87 -26.17
N ASP A 225 -16.55 -11.82 -25.65
CA ASP A 225 -17.99 -11.94 -25.93
C ASP A 225 -18.78 -10.69 -25.52
N VAL A 226 -18.49 -10.16 -24.32
CA VAL A 226 -19.17 -8.98 -23.75
C VAL A 226 -18.77 -7.72 -24.51
N ILE A 227 -17.49 -7.59 -24.88
CA ILE A 227 -17.03 -6.49 -25.74
C ILE A 227 -17.72 -6.54 -27.10
N LEU A 228 -17.85 -7.73 -27.71
CA LEU A 228 -18.47 -7.90 -29.01
C LEU A 228 -19.96 -7.50 -28.98
N GLU A 229 -20.71 -7.94 -27.96
CA GLU A 229 -22.12 -7.55 -27.76
C GLU A 229 -22.25 -6.02 -27.65
N LEU A 230 -21.42 -5.40 -26.81
CA LEU A 230 -21.44 -3.96 -26.54
C LEU A 230 -21.02 -3.13 -27.77
N ALA A 231 -19.95 -3.53 -28.47
CA ALA A 231 -19.47 -2.87 -29.67
C ALA A 231 -20.49 -2.98 -30.83
N TRP A 232 -21.17 -4.12 -30.95
CA TRP A 232 -22.23 -4.33 -31.95
C TRP A 232 -23.47 -3.50 -31.62
N ARG A 233 -23.94 -3.52 -30.36
CA ARG A 233 -25.12 -2.77 -29.90
C ARG A 233 -24.98 -1.25 -30.06
N HIS A 234 -23.78 -0.71 -29.88
CA HIS A 234 -23.50 0.72 -30.03
C HIS A 234 -22.95 1.10 -31.42
N ASN A 235 -22.79 0.15 -32.34
CA ASN A 235 -22.25 0.35 -33.70
C ASN A 235 -20.81 0.96 -33.73
N ILE A 236 -19.95 0.53 -32.78
CA ILE A 236 -18.56 1.00 -32.59
C ILE A 236 -17.55 -0.10 -32.99
N MET A 237 -17.97 -1.03 -33.85
CA MET A 237 -17.19 -2.20 -34.29
C MET A 237 -15.76 -1.84 -34.75
N ASP A 238 -15.62 -0.77 -35.55
CA ASP A 238 -14.33 -0.35 -36.13
C ASP A 238 -13.24 -0.06 -35.07
N PHE A 239 -13.62 0.44 -33.89
CA PHE A 239 -12.71 0.70 -32.77
C PHE A 239 -12.37 -0.56 -31.96
N ALA A 240 -13.23 -1.59 -31.99
CA ALA A 240 -12.99 -2.87 -31.34
C ALA A 240 -12.16 -3.84 -32.19
N MET A 241 -12.17 -3.70 -33.53
CA MET A 241 -11.48 -4.61 -34.45
C MET A 241 -9.99 -4.86 -34.13
N PRO A 242 -9.14 -3.86 -33.79
CA PRO A 242 -7.74 -4.10 -33.46
C PRO A 242 -7.54 -5.00 -32.24
N TYR A 243 -8.39 -4.84 -31.21
CA TYR A 243 -8.41 -5.71 -30.03
C TYR A 243 -8.81 -7.14 -30.41
N MET A 244 -9.91 -7.29 -31.15
CA MET A 244 -10.42 -8.60 -31.57
C MET A 244 -9.42 -9.37 -32.44
N ILE A 245 -8.70 -8.69 -33.35
CA ILE A 245 -7.66 -9.32 -34.18
C ILE A 245 -6.52 -9.89 -33.32
N GLN A 246 -6.10 -9.15 -32.29
CA GLN A 246 -5.03 -9.60 -31.40
C GLN A 246 -5.48 -10.79 -30.53
N VAL A 247 -6.69 -10.72 -29.97
CA VAL A 247 -7.29 -11.83 -29.20
C VAL A 247 -7.40 -13.09 -30.07
N VAL A 248 -7.99 -13.00 -31.28
CA VAL A 248 -8.14 -14.14 -32.18
C VAL A 248 -6.78 -14.73 -32.57
N ARG A 249 -5.79 -13.89 -32.88
CA ARG A 249 -4.42 -14.33 -33.15
C ARG A 249 -3.80 -15.06 -31.96
N GLU A 250 -3.99 -14.57 -30.74
CA GLU A 250 -3.43 -15.19 -29.56
C GLU A 250 -4.13 -16.51 -29.20
N TYR A 251 -5.46 -16.58 -29.34
CA TYR A 251 -6.21 -17.82 -29.19
C TYR A 251 -5.76 -18.88 -30.21
N ILE A 252 -5.64 -18.54 -31.49
CA ILE A 252 -5.09 -19.45 -32.51
C ILE A 252 -3.67 -19.87 -32.11
N SER A 253 -2.78 -18.92 -31.80
CA SER A 253 -1.39 -19.22 -31.41
C SER A 253 -1.26 -20.06 -30.13
N LYS A 254 -2.26 -20.05 -29.24
CA LYS A 254 -2.32 -20.90 -28.03
C LYS A 254 -2.88 -22.27 -28.38
N VAL A 255 -3.93 -22.35 -29.21
CA VAL A 255 -4.49 -23.61 -29.72
C VAL A 255 -3.43 -24.37 -30.51
N ASP A 256 -2.74 -23.75 -31.46
CA ASP A 256 -1.65 -24.37 -32.25
C ASP A 256 -0.55 -24.96 -31.34
N LYS A 257 -0.21 -24.28 -30.24
CA LYS A 257 0.78 -24.75 -29.26
C LYS A 257 0.27 -25.90 -28.39
N LEU A 258 -1.02 -25.88 -28.04
CA LEU A 258 -1.66 -26.97 -27.30
C LEU A 258 -1.80 -28.22 -28.18
N GLU A 259 -2.21 -28.06 -29.44
CA GLU A 259 -2.26 -29.13 -30.44
C GLU A 259 -0.86 -29.71 -30.69
N GLN A 260 0.19 -28.88 -30.81
CA GLN A 260 1.58 -29.36 -30.89
C GLN A 260 2.01 -30.11 -29.62
N ALA A 261 1.65 -29.65 -28.43
CA ALA A 261 1.99 -30.31 -27.17
C ALA A 261 1.20 -31.63 -26.96
N GLU A 262 -0.04 -31.69 -27.41
CA GLU A 262 -0.87 -32.90 -27.40
C GLU A 262 -0.37 -33.92 -28.44
N ASN A 263 -0.01 -33.47 -29.64
CA ASN A 263 0.61 -34.32 -30.66
C ASN A 263 1.93 -34.91 -30.16
N VAL A 264 2.83 -34.09 -29.57
CA VAL A 264 4.10 -34.59 -28.98
C VAL A 264 3.84 -35.57 -27.83
N ARG A 265 2.86 -35.31 -26.96
CA ARG A 265 2.46 -36.27 -25.92
C ARG A 265 1.93 -37.57 -26.50
N SER A 266 1.08 -37.50 -27.52
CA SER A 266 0.52 -38.69 -28.17
C SER A 266 1.60 -39.51 -28.87
N GLU A 267 2.62 -38.86 -29.44
CA GLU A 267 3.81 -39.52 -29.97
C GLU A 267 4.69 -40.14 -28.87
N GLU A 268 4.83 -39.50 -27.70
CA GLU A 268 5.56 -40.06 -26.56
C GLU A 268 4.83 -41.25 -25.93
N GLU A 269 3.50 -41.21 -25.85
CA GLU A 269 2.65 -42.30 -25.40
C GLU A 269 2.65 -43.46 -26.40
N GLN A 270 2.54 -43.20 -27.71
CA GLN A 270 2.71 -44.23 -28.75
C GLN A 270 4.11 -44.85 -28.71
N LYS A 271 5.18 -44.07 -28.53
CA LYS A 271 6.56 -44.57 -28.33
C LYS A 271 6.79 -45.24 -26.96
N ALA A 272 5.82 -45.19 -26.04
CA ALA A 272 5.81 -45.94 -24.80
C ALA A 272 5.04 -47.26 -24.94
N GLU A 273 3.92 -47.28 -25.68
CA GLU A 273 3.15 -48.48 -26.02
C GLU A 273 3.86 -49.37 -27.06
N GLU A 274 4.61 -48.79 -28.01
CA GLU A 274 5.45 -49.51 -28.97
C GLU A 274 6.72 -50.13 -28.34
N ARG A 275 6.99 -49.91 -27.05
CA ARG A 275 8.04 -50.68 -26.34
C ARG A 275 7.50 -52.08 -26.06
N PRO A 276 8.01 -53.14 -26.71
CA PRO A 276 7.40 -54.45 -26.60
C PRO A 276 7.55 -55.02 -25.18
N ILE A 277 6.50 -55.68 -24.70
CA ILE A 277 6.43 -56.44 -23.44
C ILE A 277 7.27 -57.75 -23.53
N VAL A 278 8.32 -57.77 -24.38
CA VAL A 278 9.05 -58.97 -24.78
C VAL A 278 10.56 -58.76 -24.69
N PHE A 279 11.04 -58.60 -23.46
CA PHE A 279 12.39 -59.05 -23.10
C PHE A 279 12.26 -60.35 -22.27
N ALA A 280 11.80 -61.41 -22.94
CA ALA A 280 11.61 -62.72 -22.33
C ALA A 280 12.10 -63.84 -23.28
N GLU A 281 13.35 -64.27 -23.05
CA GLU A 281 13.89 -65.62 -23.32
C GLU A 281 14.04 -66.04 -24.81
N PRO A 282 14.90 -67.03 -25.20
CA PRO A 282 15.37 -68.26 -24.50
C PRO A 282 16.93 -68.45 -24.48
N GLN A 283 17.58 -69.49 -23.91
CA GLN A 283 17.18 -70.70 -23.15
C GLN A 283 18.35 -71.32 -22.32
N LEU A 284 18.01 -72.35 -21.51
CA LEU A 284 18.80 -73.55 -21.13
C LEU A 284 20.11 -73.43 -20.31
N MET A 285 20.01 -73.83 -19.02
CA MET A 285 20.97 -74.74 -18.37
C MET A 285 20.21 -75.68 -17.42
N LEU A 286 20.18 -76.99 -17.74
CA LEU A 286 19.69 -78.03 -16.83
C LEU A 286 20.74 -78.30 -15.74
N THR A 287 20.34 -78.37 -14.47
CA THR A 287 20.89 -79.40 -13.56
C THR A 287 19.97 -79.70 -12.36
N ALA A 288 19.54 -80.97 -12.30
CA ALA A 288 19.21 -81.78 -11.13
C ALA A 288 18.31 -81.27 -9.97
N GLY A 289 17.08 -81.81 -9.94
CA GLY A 289 16.64 -82.61 -8.78
C GLY A 289 15.56 -81.99 -7.85
N PRO A 290 14.66 -82.81 -7.24
CA PRO A 290 13.38 -82.29 -6.74
C PRO A 290 13.19 -82.35 -5.21
N SER A 291 12.42 -81.40 -4.66
CA SER A 291 11.61 -81.52 -3.44
C SER A 291 10.63 -80.32 -3.37
N ASN A 292 9.35 -80.47 -3.70
CA ASN A 292 8.21 -80.96 -2.89
C ASN A 292 7.45 -79.85 -2.10
N MET A 293 6.10 -79.91 -2.14
CA MET A 293 5.11 -79.11 -1.40
C MET A 293 4.96 -77.62 -1.83
N MET A 294 4.00 -77.14 -2.65
CA MET A 294 2.52 -77.34 -2.70
C MET A 294 1.79 -76.88 -1.41
N PRO A 295 0.66 -76.13 -1.43
CA PRO A 295 0.14 -75.10 -2.36
C PRO A 295 -0.40 -73.81 -1.64
N PRO A 296 -1.57 -73.16 -1.90
CA PRO A 296 -1.73 -71.68 -2.00
C PRO A 296 -2.72 -71.16 -0.90
N PRO A 297 -3.72 -70.25 -1.11
CA PRO A 297 -3.96 -69.10 -2.02
C PRO A 297 -4.19 -67.79 -1.19
N GLN A 298 -4.93 -66.71 -1.54
CA GLN A 298 -5.77 -66.28 -2.68
C GLN A 298 -5.83 -64.72 -2.75
N ALA A 299 -6.34 -64.15 -3.85
CA ALA A 299 -6.86 -62.77 -3.96
C ALA A 299 -8.36 -62.72 -3.54
N PRO A 300 -9.13 -61.59 -3.45
CA PRO A 300 -9.06 -60.39 -4.31
C PRO A 300 -9.34 -59.00 -3.64
N SER A 301 -9.45 -57.97 -4.49
CA SER A 301 -9.92 -56.56 -4.31
C SER A 301 -11.42 -56.44 -3.87
N PRO A 302 -12.11 -55.25 -3.74
CA PRO A 302 -11.80 -53.87 -4.22
C PRO A 302 -12.32 -52.61 -3.43
N GLN A 303 -11.80 -51.41 -3.79
CA GLN A 303 -12.46 -50.06 -3.76
C GLN A 303 -12.97 -49.50 -2.38
N PRO A 304 -13.69 -48.35 -2.31
CA PRO A 304 -13.14 -46.97 -2.21
C PRO A 304 -13.49 -46.22 -0.89
N PRO A 305 -12.91 -45.04 -0.59
CA PRO A 305 -13.05 -44.40 0.74
C PRO A 305 -14.27 -43.46 0.86
N TYR A 306 -14.95 -43.49 2.02
CA TYR A 306 -16.04 -42.54 2.35
C TYR A 306 -16.16 -42.29 3.87
N GLY A 307 -16.19 -41.01 4.27
CA GLY A 307 -16.86 -40.49 5.48
C GLY A 307 -16.23 -40.65 6.86
N GLY A 308 -16.30 -39.58 7.69
CA GLY A 308 -16.25 -39.68 9.16
C GLY A 308 -15.38 -38.61 9.88
N PRO A 309 -15.95 -37.74 10.74
CA PRO A 309 -15.18 -36.70 11.46
C PRO A 309 -14.89 -37.05 12.94
N ALA A 310 -13.78 -36.52 13.50
CA ALA A 310 -13.51 -36.56 14.94
C ALA A 310 -12.66 -35.35 15.45
N TYR A 311 -13.10 -34.78 16.57
CA TYR A 311 -12.43 -33.81 17.46
C TYR A 311 -11.50 -34.54 18.48
N PRO A 312 -10.90 -33.88 19.51
CA PRO A 312 -10.01 -32.71 19.58
C PRO A 312 -8.55 -33.09 19.95
N GLY A 313 -7.57 -32.18 19.80
CA GLY A 313 -6.16 -32.43 20.18
C GLY A 313 -5.39 -31.20 20.66
N MET A 314 -5.37 -31.01 21.97
CA MET A 314 -4.73 -29.95 22.75
C MET A 314 -3.17 -29.99 22.75
N GLY A 315 -2.53 -28.82 22.81
CA GLY A 315 -1.07 -28.64 23.02
C GLY A 315 -0.28 -28.42 21.71
N GLY A 316 0.70 -27.53 21.61
CA GLY A 316 1.41 -26.75 22.64
C GLY A 316 2.91 -27.06 22.59
N GLY A 317 3.70 -26.16 22.02
CA GLY A 317 5.18 -26.28 21.99
C GLY A 317 5.82 -25.78 20.70
N VAL A 318 6.55 -24.67 20.80
CA VAL A 318 7.63 -24.31 19.85
C VAL A 318 8.85 -25.21 20.18
N PRO A 319 9.74 -25.54 19.22
CA PRO A 319 10.94 -24.72 19.14
C PRO A 319 11.50 -24.48 17.73
N THR A 320 12.07 -23.29 17.58
CA THR A 320 13.08 -22.87 16.60
C THR A 320 14.26 -23.85 16.51
N TYR A 321 14.71 -24.17 15.29
CA TYR A 321 16.11 -24.34 14.82
C TYR A 321 15.99 -24.67 13.31
N GLY A 322 16.90 -24.28 12.40
CA GLY A 322 18.12 -23.49 12.50
C GLY A 322 18.88 -23.71 11.18
N TYR A 323 19.13 -22.64 10.42
CA TYR A 323 19.84 -22.74 9.13
C TYR A 323 21.31 -23.13 9.37
N SER A 324 21.77 -24.19 8.70
CA SER A 324 23.19 -24.49 8.52
C SER A 324 23.61 -24.17 7.09
N MET A 325 24.85 -23.67 6.94
CA MET A 325 25.52 -23.44 5.66
C MET A 325 25.85 -24.75 4.93
#